data_AF-A0A9Q9IV67-F1
#
_entry.id   AF-A0A9Q9IV67-F1
#
_cell.length_a   1.000
_cell.length_b   1.000
_cell.length_c   1.000
_cell.angle_alpha   90.00
_cell.angle_beta   90.00
_cell.angle_gamma   90.00
#
_symmetry.space_group_name_H-M   'P 1'
#
loop_
_entity.id
_entity.type
_entity.pdbx_description
1 polymer ?
#
loop_
_entity_poly.entity_id
_entity_poly.type
_entity_poly.pdbx_seq_one_letter_code
_entity_poly.pdbx_strand_id
1 'polypeptide(L)'
;MATNVGDDANRDEVDPEYRQWLVVAEQKAQEDYDKTVLTLSGGALGISFAFVKDIVGQNPIQNSSWLVAAWILWALSTSAMLGSFFVSRLALRRAILQCDDGTIFCNPPGGFYTQLTRWLNGSGAVLFLFGICFMAAFVKTNLTERENPNGRQKITQPTTKQSTTPAPPSSQR
;
A
#
# COMPACT_ATOMS: atom_id res chain seq x y z
N MET A 1 -25.89 -62.51 8.57
CA MET A 1 -25.54 -61.28 7.83
C MET A 1 -24.46 -60.60 8.67
N ALA A 2 -23.20 -60.96 8.43
CA ALA A 2 -22.08 -60.44 9.21
C ALA A 2 -21.79 -59.02 8.76
N THR A 3 -21.99 -58.05 9.64
CA THR A 3 -21.54 -56.67 9.45
C THR A 3 -20.02 -56.68 9.41
N ASN A 4 -19.46 -56.21 8.30
CA ASN A 4 -18.04 -56.07 8.09
C ASN A 4 -17.54 -54.89 8.95
N VAL A 5 -17.18 -55.17 10.20
CA VAL A 5 -16.63 -54.19 11.18
C VAL A 5 -15.11 -54.11 10.96
N GLY A 6 -14.70 -53.76 9.75
CA GLY A 6 -13.33 -54.00 9.28
C GLY A 6 -12.60 -52.81 8.66
N ASP A 7 -13.15 -51.58 8.66
CA ASP A 7 -12.55 -50.44 7.95
C ASP A 7 -12.56 -49.10 8.71
N ASP A 8 -12.81 -49.11 10.03
CA ASP A 8 -12.80 -47.89 10.86
C ASP A 8 -11.48 -47.68 11.62
N ALA A 9 -10.39 -48.30 11.16
CA ALA A 9 -9.13 -48.41 11.89
C ALA A 9 -7.99 -47.54 11.34
N ASN A 10 -8.23 -46.28 10.97
CA ASN A 10 -7.19 -45.23 11.06
C ASN A 10 -7.78 -43.81 10.95
N ARG A 11 -8.40 -43.28 12.02
CA ARG A 11 -8.87 -41.88 12.03
C ARG A 11 -7.75 -40.85 12.20
N ASP A 12 -6.52 -41.32 12.41
CA ASP A 12 -5.36 -40.50 12.74
C ASP A 12 -4.30 -40.49 11.62
N GLU A 13 -4.57 -41.12 10.46
CA GLU A 13 -3.68 -41.04 9.31
C GLU A 13 -3.88 -39.73 8.56
N VAL A 14 -2.77 -39.06 8.27
CA VAL A 14 -2.83 -37.85 7.45
C VAL A 14 -3.04 -38.26 6.00
N ASP A 15 -4.15 -37.79 5.42
CA ASP A 15 -4.45 -37.96 4.01
C ASP A 15 -3.29 -37.43 3.13
N PRO A 16 -2.63 -38.30 2.32
CA PRO A 16 -1.57 -37.89 1.42
C PRO A 16 -1.99 -36.79 0.43
N GLU A 17 -3.26 -36.76 0.02
CA GLU A 17 -3.78 -35.73 -0.88
C GLU A 17 -3.82 -34.36 -0.19
N TYR A 18 -4.24 -34.32 1.08
CA TYR A 18 -4.24 -33.08 1.87
C TYR A 18 -2.82 -32.53 2.06
N ARG A 19 -1.86 -33.40 2.38
CA ARG A 19 -0.45 -33.00 2.48
C ARG A 19 0.07 -32.45 1.16
N GLN A 20 -0.24 -33.12 0.05
CA GLN A 20 0.17 -32.66 -1.28
C GLN A 20 -0.47 -31.31 -1.63
N TRP A 21 -1.74 -31.10 -1.27
CA TRP A 21 -2.41 -29.82 -1.43
C TRP A 21 -1.71 -28.69 -0.68
N LEU A 22 -1.23 -28.92 0.56
CA LEU A 22 -0.47 -27.93 1.32
C LEU A 22 0.84 -27.54 0.63
N VAL A 23 1.55 -28.49 0.02
CA VAL A 23 2.79 -28.22 -0.74
C VAL A 23 2.50 -27.37 -1.96
N VAL A 24 1.45 -27.69 -2.71
CA VAL A 24 1.03 -26.91 -3.88
C VAL A 24 0.60 -25.50 -3.46
N ALA A 25 -0.13 -25.38 -2.34
CA ALA A 25 -0.52 -24.08 -1.79
C ALA A 25 0.70 -23.24 -1.37
N GLU A 26 1.74 -23.85 -0.78
CA GLU A 26 2.99 -23.17 -0.41
C GLU A 26 3.71 -22.62 -1.64
N GLN A 27 3.85 -23.44 -2.69
CA GLN A 27 4.45 -23.04 -3.96
C GLN A 27 3.69 -21.88 -4.60
N LYS A 28 2.35 -21.98 -4.65
CA LYS A 28 1.49 -20.91 -5.18
C LYS A 28 1.64 -19.60 -4.41
N ALA A 29 1.69 -19.66 -3.07
CA ALA A 29 1.88 -18.47 -2.25
C ALA A 29 3.22 -17.77 -2.55
N GLN A 30 4.27 -18.54 -2.85
CA GLN A 30 5.56 -18.00 -3.24
C GLN A 30 5.53 -17.39 -4.64
N GLU A 31 4.88 -18.04 -5.61
CA GLU A 31 4.69 -17.46 -6.95
C GLU A 31 3.91 -16.15 -6.91
N ASP A 32 2.84 -16.09 -6.12
CA ASP A 32 1.99 -14.90 -5.99
C ASP A 32 2.76 -13.75 -5.31
N TYR A 33 3.63 -14.06 -4.35
CA TYR A 33 4.57 -13.08 -3.79
C TYR A 33 5.49 -12.50 -4.86
N ASP A 34 6.17 -13.36 -5.62
CA ASP A 34 7.12 -12.93 -6.66
C ASP A 34 6.44 -12.08 -7.75
N LYS A 35 5.25 -12.50 -8.22
CA LYS A 35 4.43 -11.74 -9.16
C LYS A 35 4.05 -10.37 -8.60
N THR A 36 3.67 -10.30 -7.32
CA THR A 36 3.30 -9.06 -6.66
C THR A 36 4.49 -8.12 -6.55
N VAL A 37 5.66 -8.61 -6.11
CA VAL A 37 6.89 -7.80 -6.02
C VAL A 37 7.31 -7.27 -7.38
N LEU A 38 7.25 -8.11 -8.43
CA LEU A 38 7.57 -7.69 -9.80
C LEU A 38 6.61 -6.58 -10.27
N THR A 39 5.31 -6.76 -10.03
CA THR A 39 4.27 -5.79 -10.39
C THR A 39 4.48 -4.45 -9.66
N LEU A 40 4.75 -4.49 -8.36
CA LEU A 40 5.03 -3.30 -7.55
C LEU A 40 6.30 -2.60 -8.01
N SER A 41 7.35 -3.35 -8.35
CA SER A 41 8.61 -2.79 -8.84
C SER A 41 8.41 -2.09 -10.19
N GLY A 42 7.67 -2.70 -11.11
CA GLY A 42 7.29 -2.09 -12.38
C GLY A 42 6.44 -0.84 -12.21
N GLY A 43 5.45 -0.88 -11.30
CA GLY A 43 4.62 0.27 -10.96
C GLY A 43 5.42 1.42 -10.35
N ALA A 44 6.29 1.14 -9.38
CA ALA A 44 7.16 2.13 -8.74
C ALA A 44 8.12 2.79 -9.74
N LEU A 45 8.67 2.01 -10.68
CA LEU A 45 9.50 2.53 -11.77
C LEU A 45 8.71 3.43 -12.71
N GLY A 46 7.50 3.01 -13.11
CA GLY A 46 6.59 3.82 -13.92
C GLY A 46 6.23 5.16 -13.26
N ILE A 47 5.90 5.13 -11.97
CA ILE A 47 5.66 6.33 -11.16
C ILE A 47 6.92 7.21 -11.13
N SER A 48 8.11 6.63 -10.96
CA SER A 48 9.37 7.38 -10.92
C SER A 48 9.62 8.13 -12.24
N PHE A 49 9.36 7.51 -13.39
CA PHE A 49 9.45 8.20 -14.69
C PHE A 49 8.37 9.27 -14.89
N ALA A 50 7.13 9.01 -14.46
CA ALA A 50 6.06 10.01 -14.52
C ALA A 50 6.38 11.23 -13.64
N PHE A 51 6.97 11.02 -12.45
CA PHE A 51 7.41 12.10 -11.57
C PHE A 51 8.49 12.99 -12.21
N VAL A 52 9.48 12.37 -12.87
CA VAL A 52 10.55 13.11 -13.58
C VAL A 52 9.99 13.93 -14.74
N LYS A 53 8.98 13.42 -15.45
CA LYS A 53 8.42 14.04 -16.65
C LYS A 53 7.38 15.13 -16.36
N ASP A 54 6.48 14.90 -15.41
CA ASP A 54 5.23 15.67 -15.31
C ASP A 54 5.01 16.40 -13.97
N ILE A 55 5.74 16.03 -12.89
CA ILE A 55 5.52 16.60 -11.54
C ILE A 55 6.56 17.67 -11.16
N VAL A 56 7.70 17.76 -11.85
CA VAL A 56 8.65 18.89 -11.72
C VAL A 56 8.14 20.14 -12.48
N GLY A 57 6.82 20.37 -12.49
CA GLY A 57 6.20 21.62 -12.90
C GLY A 57 6.14 22.59 -11.71
N GLN A 58 6.42 23.88 -11.95
CA GLN A 58 6.63 24.92 -10.93
C GLN A 58 5.38 25.35 -10.11
N ASN A 59 4.31 24.55 -10.05
CA ASN A 59 3.08 24.96 -9.40
C ASN A 59 3.09 24.61 -7.89
N PRO A 60 2.74 25.55 -7.00
CA PRO A 60 2.75 25.31 -5.56
C PRO A 60 1.62 24.34 -5.17
N ILE A 61 1.99 23.17 -4.67
CA ILE A 61 1.07 22.18 -4.10
C ILE A 61 0.52 22.73 -2.78
N GLN A 62 -0.80 22.78 -2.63
CA GLN A 62 -1.46 23.17 -1.38
C GLN A 62 -1.79 21.90 -0.58
N ASN A 63 -1.60 21.97 0.74
CA ASN A 63 -1.88 20.87 1.68
C ASN A 63 -1.19 19.53 1.36
N SER A 64 0.14 19.55 1.18
CA SER A 64 0.97 18.37 0.92
C SER A 64 0.82 17.25 1.98
N SER A 65 0.37 17.59 3.21
CA SER A 65 0.15 16.61 4.28
C SER A 65 -0.84 15.50 3.92
N TRP A 66 -1.93 15.80 3.21
CA TRP A 66 -2.91 14.77 2.79
C TRP A 66 -2.31 13.79 1.80
N LEU A 67 -1.49 14.32 0.88
CA LEU A 67 -0.76 13.51 -0.09
C LEU A 67 0.22 12.59 0.63
N VAL A 68 1.12 13.15 1.44
CA VAL A 68 2.13 12.38 2.18
C VAL A 68 1.48 11.30 3.05
N ALA A 69 0.39 11.61 3.74
CA ALA A 69 -0.34 10.62 4.52
C ALA A 69 -0.94 9.49 3.64
N ALA A 70 -1.49 9.80 2.47
CA ALA A 70 -1.97 8.79 1.52
C ALA A 70 -0.82 7.86 1.06
N TRP A 71 0.34 8.42 0.72
CA TRP A 71 1.51 7.64 0.32
C TRP A 71 2.01 6.72 1.43
N ILE A 72 2.09 7.22 2.67
CA ILE A 72 2.49 6.41 3.83
C ILE A 72 1.49 5.27 4.05
N LEU A 73 0.18 5.55 4.01
CA LEU A 73 -0.86 4.54 4.20
C LEU A 73 -0.80 3.45 3.13
N TRP A 74 -0.58 3.80 1.87
CA TRP A 74 -0.41 2.83 0.79
C TRP A 74 0.89 2.05 0.89
N ALA A 75 2.00 2.67 1.30
CA ALA A 75 3.24 1.97 1.55
C ALA A 75 3.09 0.94 2.68
N LEU A 76 2.45 1.32 3.79
CA LEU A 76 2.16 0.42 4.90
C LEU A 76 1.19 -0.71 4.49
N SER A 77 0.13 -0.39 3.75
CA SER A 77 -0.80 -1.37 3.19
C SER A 77 -0.09 -2.41 2.31
N THR A 78 0.76 -1.94 1.40
CA THR A 78 1.52 -2.80 0.49
C THR A 78 2.49 -3.68 1.26
N SER A 79 3.15 -3.11 2.28
CA SER A 79 4.06 -3.85 3.17
C SER A 79 3.31 -4.93 3.96
N ALA A 80 2.11 -4.62 4.46
CA ALA A 80 1.25 -5.59 5.15
C ALA A 80 0.81 -6.73 4.22
N MET A 81 0.49 -6.42 2.96
CA MET A 81 0.15 -7.43 1.95
C MET A 81 1.34 -8.35 1.63
N LEU A 82 2.53 -7.80 1.36
CA LEU A 82 3.75 -8.60 1.14
C LEU A 82 4.11 -9.44 2.37
N GLY A 83 4.01 -8.85 3.56
CA GLY A 83 4.19 -9.56 4.83
C GLY A 83 3.19 -10.70 5.00
N SER A 84 1.93 -10.51 4.59
CA SER A 84 0.89 -11.53 4.67
C SER A 84 1.21 -12.76 3.84
N PHE A 85 1.68 -12.58 2.59
CA PHE A 85 2.13 -13.69 1.74
C PHE A 85 3.33 -14.44 2.36
N PHE A 86 4.32 -13.71 2.86
CA PHE A 86 5.47 -14.31 3.52
C PHE A 86 5.06 -15.16 4.73
N VAL A 87 4.23 -14.60 5.62
CA VAL A 87 3.74 -15.30 6.81
C VAL A 87 2.80 -16.45 6.45
N SER A 88 1.99 -16.31 5.39
CA SER A 88 1.14 -17.40 4.89
C SER A 88 1.96 -18.61 4.45
N ARG A 89 3.12 -18.39 3.81
CA ARG A 89 4.06 -19.46 3.48
C ARG A 89 4.59 -20.15 4.73
N LEU A 90 4.93 -19.41 5.78
CA LEU A 90 5.35 -19.99 7.07
C LEU A 90 4.22 -20.82 7.71
N ALA A 91 2.97 -20.37 7.62
CA ALA A 91 1.81 -21.11 8.10
C ALA A 91 1.64 -22.44 7.34
N LEU A 92 1.73 -22.41 6.01
CA LEU A 92 1.66 -23.61 5.15
C LEU A 92 2.80 -24.57 5.44
N ARG A 93 4.04 -24.06 5.54
CA ARG A 93 5.21 -24.86 5.89
C ARG A 93 5.03 -25.55 7.25
N ARG A 94 4.50 -24.83 8.23
CA ARG A 94 4.21 -25.38 9.55
C ARG A 94 3.10 -26.44 9.49
N ALA A 95 2.07 -26.26 8.67
CA ALA A 95 1.02 -27.25 8.47
C ALA A 95 1.54 -28.53 7.78
N ILE A 96 2.49 -28.43 6.84
CA ILE A 96 3.16 -29.58 6.24
C ILE A 96 3.95 -30.36 7.30
N LEU A 97 4.70 -29.67 8.16
CA LEU A 97 5.42 -30.33 9.27
C LEU A 97 4.44 -30.99 10.25
N GLN A 98 3.30 -30.35 10.54
CA GLN A 98 2.25 -30.96 11.37
C GLN A 98 1.66 -32.22 10.73
N CYS A 99 1.59 -32.29 9.40
CA CYS A 99 1.21 -33.50 8.67
C CYS A 99 2.27 -34.59 8.81
N ASP A 100 3.54 -34.25 8.59
CA ASP A 100 4.68 -35.18 8.68
C ASP A 100 4.83 -35.76 10.10
N ASP A 101 4.57 -34.95 11.12
CA ASP A 101 4.67 -35.33 12.54
C ASP A 101 3.37 -35.96 13.10
N GLY A 102 2.29 -36.05 12.31
CA GLY A 102 0.98 -36.53 12.77
C GLY A 102 0.27 -35.63 13.80
N THR A 103 0.73 -34.37 13.97
CA THR A 103 0.20 -33.43 14.97
C THR A 103 -0.86 -32.47 14.42
N ILE A 104 -1.23 -32.61 13.14
CA ILE A 104 -2.19 -31.74 12.43
C ILE A 104 -3.60 -31.78 13.04
N PHE A 105 -3.98 -32.88 13.66
CA PHE A 105 -5.28 -33.03 14.34
C PHE A 105 -5.27 -32.54 15.79
N CYS A 106 -4.08 -32.39 16.39
CA CYS A 106 -3.90 -31.95 17.77
C CYS A 106 -3.75 -30.43 17.91
N ASN A 107 -3.29 -29.76 16.85
CA ASN A 107 -2.97 -28.34 16.86
C ASN A 107 -3.59 -27.63 15.65
N PRO A 108 -3.97 -26.34 15.77
CA PRO A 108 -4.47 -25.60 14.62
C PRO A 108 -3.42 -25.57 13.48
N PRO A 109 -3.81 -25.85 12.23
CA PRO A 109 -2.91 -25.82 11.08
C PRO A 109 -2.21 -24.46 10.95
N GLY A 110 -0.88 -24.49 10.87
CA GLY A 110 -0.03 -23.29 10.77
C GLY A 110 0.10 -22.45 12.05
N GLY A 111 -0.72 -22.73 13.07
CA GLY A 111 -0.64 -22.12 14.39
C GLY A 111 -0.72 -20.60 14.39
N PHE A 112 0.25 -19.96 15.05
CA PHE A 112 0.33 -18.51 15.20
C PHE A 112 0.42 -17.78 13.85
N TYR A 113 1.13 -18.34 12.86
CA TYR A 113 1.31 -17.72 11.56
C TYR A 113 -0.03 -17.49 10.84
N THR A 114 -0.97 -18.44 10.95
CA THR A 114 -2.33 -18.32 10.39
C THR A 114 -3.10 -17.12 10.97
N GLN A 115 -2.87 -16.79 12.24
CA GLN A 115 -3.49 -15.62 12.88
C GLN A 115 -2.83 -14.32 12.42
N LEU A 116 -1.50 -14.31 12.37
CA LEU A 116 -0.75 -13.15 11.91
C LEU A 116 -1.06 -12.80 10.44
N THR A 117 -1.17 -13.80 9.55
CA THR A 117 -1.61 -13.60 8.15
C THR A 117 -2.98 -12.94 8.08
N ARG A 118 -3.95 -13.40 8.89
CA ARG A 118 -5.30 -12.79 8.92
C ARG A 118 -5.25 -11.32 9.36
N TRP A 119 -4.45 -11.02 10.39
CA TRP A 119 -4.30 -9.65 10.87
C TRP A 119 -3.61 -8.74 9.84
N LEU A 120 -2.57 -9.23 9.17
CA LEU A 120 -1.87 -8.50 8.11
C LEU A 120 -2.79 -8.22 6.91
N ASN A 121 -3.60 -9.20 6.49
CA ASN A 121 -4.58 -8.99 5.42
C ASN A 121 -5.63 -7.95 5.80
N GLY A 122 -6.20 -8.05 7.00
CA GLY A 122 -7.22 -7.11 7.48
C GLY A 122 -6.67 -5.70 7.63
N SER A 123 -5.52 -5.55 8.30
CA SER A 123 -4.87 -4.24 8.48
C SER A 123 -4.45 -3.62 7.14
N GLY A 124 -3.89 -4.41 6.22
CA GLY A 124 -3.56 -3.96 4.87
C GLY A 124 -4.78 -3.40 4.14
N ALA A 125 -5.89 -4.13 4.11
CA ALA A 125 -7.12 -3.67 3.48
C ALA A 125 -7.65 -2.35 4.09
N VAL A 126 -7.62 -2.23 5.42
CA VAL A 126 -8.05 -1.00 6.11
C VAL A 126 -7.14 0.18 5.78
N LEU A 127 -5.81 -0.01 5.83
CA LEU A 127 -4.83 1.02 5.48
C LEU A 127 -4.99 1.50 4.03
N PHE A 128 -5.26 0.57 3.10
CA PHE A 128 -5.52 0.90 1.70
C PHE A 128 -6.70 1.84 1.54
N LEU A 129 -7.83 1.52 2.20
CA LEU A 129 -9.05 2.33 2.15
C LEU A 129 -8.85 3.72 2.74
N PHE A 130 -8.15 3.82 3.88
CA PHE A 130 -7.77 5.14 4.42
C PHE A 130 -6.90 5.91 3.43
N GLY A 131 -5.92 5.27 2.78
CA GLY A 131 -5.10 5.92 1.75
C GLY A 131 -5.94 6.51 0.61
N ILE A 132 -6.97 5.78 0.15
CA ILE A 132 -7.93 6.28 -0.86
C ILE A 132 -8.65 7.54 -0.36
N CYS A 133 -9.16 7.53 0.87
CA CYS A 133 -9.87 8.68 1.45
C CYS A 133 -8.96 9.93 1.53
N PHE A 134 -7.70 9.75 1.96
CA PHE A 134 -6.73 10.85 2.03
C PHE A 134 -6.37 11.38 0.64
N MET A 135 -6.19 10.50 -0.35
CA MET A 135 -5.94 10.91 -1.73
C MET A 135 -7.14 11.67 -2.32
N ALA A 136 -8.36 11.20 -2.09
CA ALA A 136 -9.58 11.89 -2.54
C ALA A 136 -9.70 13.29 -1.92
N ALA A 137 -9.40 13.43 -0.63
CA ALA A 137 -9.37 14.73 0.04
C ALA A 137 -8.31 15.66 -0.56
N PHE A 138 -7.09 15.15 -0.80
CA PHE A 138 -6.01 15.91 -1.45
C PHE A 138 -6.41 16.41 -2.84
N VAL A 139 -7.01 15.53 -3.67
CA VAL A 139 -7.46 15.87 -5.02
C VAL A 139 -8.55 16.93 -4.96
N LYS A 140 -9.54 16.79 -4.08
CA LYS A 140 -10.60 17.79 -3.89
C LYS A 140 -10.01 19.15 -3.55
N THR A 141 -9.09 19.25 -2.59
CA THR A 141 -8.50 20.55 -2.20
C THR A 141 -7.65 21.16 -3.30
N ASN A 142 -6.92 20.35 -4.08
CA ASN A 142 -6.01 20.85 -5.10
C ASN A 142 -6.70 21.14 -6.45
N LEU A 143 -7.84 20.50 -6.75
CA LEU A 143 -8.63 20.81 -7.95
C LEU A 143 -9.60 21.98 -7.72
N THR A 144 -10.22 22.09 -6.54
CA THR A 144 -11.16 23.19 -6.24
C THR A 144 -10.49 24.56 -6.32
N GLU A 145 -9.23 24.68 -5.89
CA GLU A 145 -8.49 25.95 -5.94
C GLU A 145 -8.14 26.38 -7.39
N ARG A 146 -8.06 25.42 -8.33
CA ARG A 146 -7.79 25.72 -9.74
C ARG A 146 -9.00 26.35 -10.44
N GLU A 147 -10.21 26.08 -9.95
CA GLU A 147 -11.46 26.62 -10.49
C GLU A 147 -11.77 28.04 -9.97
N ASN A 148 -11.02 28.53 -8.97
CA ASN A 148 -11.28 29.82 -8.31
C ASN A 148 -10.16 30.87 -8.51
N PRO A 149 -9.82 31.30 -9.75
CA PRO A 149 -8.72 32.23 -10.02
C PRO A 149 -8.94 33.68 -9.52
N ASN A 150 -10.13 34.05 -9.02
CA ASN A 150 -10.45 35.43 -8.63
C ASN A 150 -10.07 35.83 -7.19
N GLY A 151 -9.47 34.94 -6.39
CA GLY A 151 -9.09 35.24 -5.00
C GLY A 151 -7.74 35.96 -4.81
N ARG A 152 -6.91 36.06 -5.85
CA ARG A 152 -5.49 36.52 -5.73
C ARG A 152 -5.22 37.95 -6.21
N GLN A 153 -6.12 38.91 -5.96
CA GLN A 153 -5.76 40.33 -6.08
C GLN A 153 -6.29 41.17 -4.93
N LYS A 154 -5.70 41.03 -3.73
CA LYS A 154 -5.67 42.11 -2.72
C LYS A 154 -4.46 41.98 -1.80
N ILE A 155 -3.23 42.15 -2.31
CA ILE A 155 -2.10 42.60 -1.48
C ILE A 155 -1.27 43.64 -2.26
N THR A 156 -1.55 44.90 -1.93
CA THR A 156 -0.63 46.05 -1.81
C THR A 156 0.01 46.64 -3.07
N GLN A 157 -0.64 47.65 -3.64
CA GLN A 157 0.06 48.77 -4.28
C GLN A 157 0.88 49.52 -3.22
N PRO A 158 2.19 49.77 -3.39
CA PRO A 158 2.86 50.82 -2.65
C PRO A 158 2.41 52.17 -3.21
N THR A 159 1.71 52.94 -2.38
CA THR A 159 1.31 54.32 -2.65
C THR A 159 2.53 55.16 -3.03
N THR A 160 2.64 55.50 -4.32
CA THR A 160 3.62 56.46 -4.82
C THR A 160 3.31 57.84 -4.21
N LYS A 161 4.11 58.27 -3.23
CA LYS A 161 4.15 59.68 -2.83
C LYS A 161 4.78 60.47 -3.99
N GLN A 162 3.97 61.28 -4.66
CA GLN A 162 4.43 62.37 -5.51
C GLN A 162 5.36 63.28 -4.70
N SER A 163 6.61 63.39 -5.15
CA SER A 163 7.50 64.51 -4.84
C SER A 163 7.80 65.20 -6.15
N THR A 164 7.11 66.32 -6.39
CA THR A 164 7.42 67.27 -7.45
C THR A 164 8.70 68.03 -7.12
N THR A 165 9.74 67.88 -7.93
CA THR A 165 10.84 68.86 -8.02
C THR A 165 11.11 69.13 -9.51
N PRO A 166 11.08 70.39 -9.98
CA PRO A 166 11.32 70.71 -11.38
C PRO A 166 12.80 70.69 -11.78
N ALA A 167 13.00 70.59 -13.09
CA ALA A 167 14.24 70.36 -13.85
C ALA A 167 15.35 71.46 -13.71
N PRO A 168 16.59 71.20 -14.18
CA PRO A 168 17.80 71.93 -13.81
C PRO A 168 18.13 73.10 -14.76
N PRO A 169 18.95 74.09 -14.35
CA PRO A 169 19.61 74.98 -15.29
C PRO A 169 21.05 74.55 -15.62
N SER A 170 21.34 74.74 -16.90
CA SER A 170 22.55 74.55 -17.69
C SER A 170 23.85 75.16 -17.16
N SER A 171 24.95 74.49 -17.52
CA SER A 171 26.35 74.92 -17.47
C SER A 171 26.63 76.30 -18.06
N GLN A 172 27.48 77.10 -17.40
CA GLN A 172 28.48 77.94 -18.08
C GLN A 172 29.72 78.21 -17.22
N ARG A 173 30.87 78.04 -17.90
CA ARG A 173 32.28 78.38 -17.60
C ARG A 173 33.11 77.38 -16.81
#